data_AF-A0A953TF72-F1
#
_entry.id   AF-A0A953TF72-F1
#
_cell.length_a   1.000
_cell.length_b   1.000
_cell.length_c   1.000
_cell.angle_alpha   90.00
_cell.angle_beta   90.00
_cell.angle_gamma   90.00
#
_symmetry.space_group_name_H-M   'P 1'
#
loop_
_entity.id
_entity.type
_entity.pdbx_description
1 polymer ?
#
loop_
_entity_poly.entity_id
_entity_poly.type
_entity_poly.pdbx_seq_one_letter_code
_entity_poly.pdbx_strand_id
1 'polypeptide(L)'
;MPMELNHLREGALGLLRATHRLVGTASVYRRNDADQPDSFRQLTFRAILRKQFESLTAIVELSAEGRGNVAIALLRPMCEEIIWCDYLVSLPPEDASLLLRCMAQLGIHDTFVAQKSYSEAVQMGDLGFSEESEQRLAASARSAARDLKMLSRKLGWPERKLVMPTTKYLAKVTNRLEMYNFLYHATSRVVHFSVTELMRLVWGKPGEVRVASNFFDRYWGDFSLYWGGWIYAQTFVAISPVLTDMSTDLRQEELATFEAAVKTLVSGGGVPILTQAEVMRAFQS
;
A
#
# COMPACT_ATOMS: atom_id res chain seq x y z
N MET A 1 -28.49 -4.59 -17.44
CA MET A 1 -27.99 -5.97 -17.65
C MET A 1 -27.54 -6.50 -16.30
N PRO A 2 -27.89 -7.73 -15.92
CA PRO A 2 -27.36 -8.34 -14.70
C PRO A 2 -25.84 -8.37 -14.83
N MET A 3 -25.13 -7.81 -13.84
CA MET A 3 -23.68 -7.92 -13.78
C MET A 3 -23.34 -9.40 -13.66
N GLU A 4 -22.76 -10.00 -14.70
CA GLU A 4 -22.01 -11.24 -14.52
C GLU A 4 -21.06 -11.01 -13.33
N LEU A 5 -21.13 -11.92 -12.37
CA LEU A 5 -20.24 -11.91 -11.23
C LEU A 5 -18.80 -11.93 -11.76
N ASN A 6 -18.12 -10.81 -11.59
CA ASN A 6 -16.75 -10.66 -11.96
C ASN A 6 -15.92 -11.59 -11.07
N HIS A 7 -15.37 -12.67 -11.62
CA HIS A 7 -14.50 -13.62 -10.93
C HIS A 7 -13.42 -12.92 -10.09
N LEU A 8 -12.90 -11.76 -10.53
CA LEU A 8 -11.93 -10.97 -9.76
C LEU A 8 -12.50 -10.47 -8.43
N ARG A 9 -13.77 -10.03 -8.44
CA ARG A 9 -14.49 -9.61 -7.22
C ARG A 9 -14.74 -10.81 -6.30
N GLU A 10 -15.09 -11.96 -6.86
CA GLU A 10 -15.28 -13.19 -6.08
C GLU A 10 -13.97 -13.64 -5.42
N GLY A 11 -12.86 -13.59 -6.14
CA GLY A 11 -11.52 -13.84 -5.62
C GLY A 11 -11.15 -12.88 -4.49
N ALA A 12 -11.30 -11.57 -4.71
CA ALA A 12 -11.03 -10.57 -3.67
C ALA A 12 -11.89 -10.77 -2.41
N LEU A 13 -13.20 -11.02 -2.58
CA LEU A 13 -14.12 -11.33 -1.46
C LEU A 13 -13.77 -12.65 -0.77
N GLY A 14 -13.27 -13.63 -1.49
CA GLY A 14 -12.80 -14.90 -0.92
C GLY A 14 -11.59 -14.68 -0.01
N LEU A 15 -10.62 -13.87 -0.45
CA LEU A 15 -9.45 -13.50 0.37
C LEU A 15 -9.88 -12.78 1.66
N LEU A 16 -10.75 -11.77 1.55
CA LEU A 16 -11.27 -11.04 2.70
C LEU A 16 -12.00 -11.97 3.68
N ARG A 17 -12.84 -12.88 3.19
CA ARG A 17 -13.56 -13.84 4.04
C ARG A 17 -12.60 -14.78 4.76
N ALA A 18 -11.61 -15.32 4.06
CA ALA A 18 -10.65 -16.26 4.62
C ALA A 18 -9.81 -15.65 5.76
N THR A 19 -9.44 -14.37 5.65
CA THR A 19 -8.52 -13.72 6.59
C THR A 19 -9.22 -12.85 7.64
N HIS A 20 -10.53 -12.62 7.54
CA HIS A 20 -11.29 -11.70 8.40
C HIS A 20 -11.04 -11.90 9.91
N ARG A 21 -11.04 -13.15 10.38
CA ARG A 21 -10.78 -13.48 11.79
C ARG A 21 -9.38 -13.06 12.25
N LEU A 22 -8.37 -13.35 11.42
CA LEU A 22 -6.98 -13.01 11.71
C LEU A 22 -6.79 -11.50 11.73
N VAL A 23 -7.39 -10.78 10.79
CA VAL A 23 -7.36 -9.31 10.78
C VAL A 23 -8.02 -8.73 12.03
N GLY A 24 -9.15 -9.30 12.48
CA GLY A 24 -9.77 -8.90 13.75
C GLY A 24 -8.86 -9.11 14.97
N THR A 25 -8.02 -10.14 14.94
CA THR A 25 -7.01 -10.39 15.98
C THR A 25 -5.85 -9.39 15.89
N ALA A 26 -5.39 -9.09 14.67
CA ALA A 26 -4.32 -8.12 14.42
C ALA A 26 -4.67 -6.71 14.95
N SER A 27 -5.97 -6.35 14.94
CA SER A 27 -6.49 -5.08 15.47
C SER A 27 -6.39 -4.92 16.99
N VAL A 28 -6.15 -5.99 17.75
CA VAL A 28 -6.06 -5.94 19.21
C VAL A 28 -4.66 -6.32 19.66
N TYR A 29 -3.90 -5.34 20.13
CA TYR A 29 -2.61 -5.57 20.78
C TYR A 29 -2.74 -5.28 22.27
N ARG A 30 -2.47 -6.29 23.10
CA ARG A 30 -2.46 -6.14 24.56
C ARG A 30 -1.02 -6.00 25.01
N ARG A 31 -0.61 -4.75 25.20
CA ARG A 31 0.72 -4.42 25.73
C ARG A 31 0.87 -5.04 27.11
N ASN A 32 1.94 -5.79 27.35
CA ASN A 32 2.30 -6.29 28.66
C ASN A 32 3.62 -5.64 29.13
N ASP A 33 3.86 -5.56 30.44
CA ASP A 33 5.06 -4.91 30.98
C ASP A 33 6.37 -5.64 30.61
N ALA A 34 6.26 -6.88 30.11
CA ALA A 34 7.34 -7.70 29.59
C ALA A 34 7.53 -7.62 28.05
N ASP A 35 6.86 -6.68 27.38
CA ASP A 35 6.91 -6.56 25.92
C ASP A 35 8.34 -6.42 25.40
N GLN A 36 8.72 -7.34 24.51
CA GLN A 36 10.05 -7.44 23.96
C GLN A 36 10.40 -6.26 23.02
N PRO A 37 11.70 -6.03 22.73
CA PRO A 37 12.16 -5.00 21.80
C PRO A 37 11.53 -5.07 20.38
N ASP A 38 11.00 -6.23 19.98
CA ASP A 38 10.37 -6.48 18.68
C ASP A 38 8.89 -6.04 18.58
N SER A 39 8.30 -5.58 19.68
CA SER A 39 6.87 -5.16 19.72
C SER A 39 6.52 -4.13 18.65
N PHE A 40 7.43 -3.22 18.31
CA PHE A 40 7.19 -2.20 17.28
C PHE A 40 7.09 -2.78 15.86
N ARG A 41 7.92 -3.78 15.54
CA ARG A 41 7.88 -4.49 14.25
C ARG A 41 6.59 -5.32 14.13
N GLN A 42 6.24 -6.05 15.18
CA GLN A 42 5.00 -6.84 15.23
C GLN A 42 3.76 -5.94 15.05
N LEU A 43 3.70 -4.82 15.76
CA LEU A 43 2.65 -3.80 15.60
C LEU A 43 2.60 -3.23 14.18
N THR A 44 3.75 -3.01 13.54
CA THR A 44 3.82 -2.50 12.17
C THR A 44 3.26 -3.52 11.17
N PHE A 45 3.62 -4.80 11.28
CA PHE A 45 3.05 -5.84 10.40
C PHE A 45 1.55 -6.03 10.60
N ARG A 46 1.07 -5.96 11.85
CA ARG A 46 -0.37 -5.94 12.14
C ARG A 46 -1.09 -4.76 11.50
N ALA A 47 -0.49 -3.56 11.59
CA ALA A 47 -1.04 -2.36 10.98
C ALA A 47 -1.08 -2.47 9.45
N ILE A 48 -0.03 -3.01 8.82
CA ILE A 48 0.00 -3.28 7.37
C ILE A 48 -1.08 -4.28 6.98
N LEU A 49 -1.20 -5.41 7.69
CA LEU A 49 -2.22 -6.42 7.43
C LEU A 49 -3.64 -5.82 7.48
N ARG A 50 -3.91 -5.03 8.52
CA ARG A 50 -5.19 -4.35 8.70
C ARG A 50 -5.45 -3.34 7.59
N LYS A 51 -4.49 -2.48 7.29
CA LYS A 51 -4.61 -1.44 6.25
C LYS A 51 -4.80 -2.04 4.86
N GLN A 52 -4.09 -3.12 4.51
CA GLN A 52 -4.30 -3.77 3.22
C GLN A 52 -5.65 -4.49 3.13
N PHE A 53 -6.14 -5.07 4.24
CA PHE A 53 -7.50 -5.63 4.30
C PHE A 53 -8.55 -4.54 4.03
N GLU A 54 -8.41 -3.38 4.67
CA GLU A 54 -9.30 -2.22 4.45
C GLU A 54 -9.18 -1.67 3.03
N SER A 55 -7.96 -1.62 2.48
CA SER A 55 -7.73 -1.20 1.09
C SER A 55 -8.40 -2.14 0.10
N LEU A 56 -8.27 -3.46 0.28
CA LEU A 56 -8.93 -4.44 -0.58
C LEU A 56 -10.45 -4.40 -0.44
N THR A 57 -10.96 -4.18 0.78
CA THR A 57 -12.40 -3.96 1.02
C THR A 57 -12.90 -2.73 0.25
N ALA A 58 -12.20 -1.61 0.34
CA ALA A 58 -12.52 -0.39 -0.38
C ALA A 58 -12.44 -0.58 -1.91
N ILE A 59 -11.45 -1.33 -2.42
CA ILE A 59 -11.38 -1.68 -3.85
C ILE A 59 -12.62 -2.47 -4.29
N VAL A 60 -13.05 -3.45 -3.50
CA VAL A 60 -14.25 -4.26 -3.80
C VAL A 60 -15.51 -3.40 -3.82
N GLU A 61 -15.68 -2.51 -2.84
CA GLU A 61 -16.83 -1.61 -2.75
C GLU A 61 -16.85 -0.58 -3.88
N LEU A 62 -15.74 0.13 -4.11
CA LEU A 62 -15.61 1.11 -5.18
C LEU A 62 -15.82 0.47 -6.55
N SER A 63 -15.27 -0.73 -6.79
CA SER A 63 -15.49 -1.43 -8.04
C SER A 63 -16.96 -1.85 -8.21
N ALA A 64 -17.65 -2.24 -7.15
CA ALA A 64 -19.07 -2.61 -7.18
C ALA A 64 -19.98 -1.42 -7.48
N GLU A 65 -19.61 -0.23 -7.01
CA GLU A 65 -20.33 1.02 -7.27
C GLU A 65 -19.98 1.66 -8.63
N GLY A 66 -19.13 1.01 -9.43
CA GLY A 66 -18.67 1.57 -10.70
C GLY A 66 -17.77 2.80 -10.49
N ARG A 67 -16.93 2.80 -9.46
CA ARG A 67 -15.93 3.84 -9.13
C ARG A 67 -14.51 3.29 -9.16
N GLY A 68 -14.25 2.36 -10.09
CA GLY A 68 -12.96 1.67 -10.18
C GLY A 68 -11.78 2.62 -10.45
N ASN A 69 -12.03 3.74 -11.14
CA ASN A 69 -11.03 4.79 -11.37
C ASN A 69 -10.48 5.41 -10.07
N VAL A 70 -11.24 5.39 -8.97
CA VAL A 70 -10.78 5.86 -7.65
C VAL A 70 -9.98 4.76 -6.94
N ALA A 71 -10.38 3.50 -7.11
CA ALA A 71 -9.79 2.35 -6.43
C ALA A 71 -8.29 2.17 -6.73
N ILE A 72 -7.86 2.52 -7.95
CA ILE A 72 -6.46 2.39 -8.40
C ILE A 72 -5.47 3.16 -7.50
N ALA A 73 -5.89 4.25 -6.87
CA ALA A 73 -5.03 5.04 -5.99
C ALA A 73 -4.54 4.25 -4.75
N LEU A 74 -5.27 3.19 -4.39
CA LEU A 74 -4.95 2.32 -3.25
C LEU A 74 -3.83 1.31 -3.57
N LEU A 75 -3.60 1.00 -4.84
CA LEU A 75 -2.63 -0.03 -5.25
C LEU A 75 -1.18 0.37 -4.97
N ARG A 76 -0.85 1.67 -5.06
CA ARG A 76 0.52 2.13 -4.81
C ARG A 76 0.93 1.91 -3.37
N PRO A 77 0.20 2.41 -2.36
CA PRO A 77 0.48 2.08 -0.96
C PRO A 77 0.60 0.57 -0.71
N MET A 78 -0.33 -0.24 -1.22
CA MET A 78 -0.28 -1.70 -1.05
C MET A 78 1.01 -2.31 -1.64
N CYS A 79 1.42 -1.87 -2.84
CA CYS A 79 2.65 -2.33 -3.49
C CYS A 79 3.90 -1.92 -2.69
N GLU A 80 3.95 -0.69 -2.20
CA GLU A 80 5.10 -0.21 -1.43
C GLU A 80 5.19 -0.95 -0.08
N GLU A 81 4.05 -1.23 0.56
CA GLU A 81 3.99 -1.99 1.80
C GLU A 81 4.50 -3.43 1.67
N ILE A 82 4.15 -4.17 0.60
CA ILE A 82 4.68 -5.53 0.43
C ILE A 82 6.19 -5.52 0.15
N ILE A 83 6.70 -4.51 -0.56
CA ILE A 83 8.14 -4.31 -0.74
C ILE A 83 8.84 -4.08 0.60
N TRP A 84 8.23 -3.26 1.46
CA TRP A 84 8.72 -3.03 2.81
C TRP A 84 8.62 -4.28 3.69
N CYS A 85 7.53 -5.06 3.59
CA CYS A 85 7.37 -6.31 4.33
C CYS A 85 8.51 -7.28 4.04
N ASP A 86 8.76 -7.58 2.76
CA ASP A 86 9.84 -8.50 2.38
C ASP A 86 11.20 -8.01 2.84
N TYR A 87 11.44 -6.70 2.75
CA TYR A 87 12.69 -6.10 3.23
C TYR A 87 12.83 -6.26 4.75
N LEU A 88 11.80 -5.90 5.52
CA LEU A 88 11.80 -5.99 6.99
C LEU A 88 11.81 -7.43 7.51
N VAL A 89 11.28 -8.39 6.74
CA VAL A 89 11.38 -9.83 7.02
C VAL A 89 12.81 -10.31 6.84
N SER A 90 13.55 -9.78 5.85
CA SER A 90 14.94 -10.16 5.57
C SER A 90 15.96 -9.63 6.59
N LEU A 91 15.59 -8.65 7.41
CA LEU A 91 16.47 -8.05 8.40
C LEU A 91 16.43 -8.78 9.76
N PRO A 92 17.51 -8.70 10.55
CA PRO A 92 17.44 -9.04 11.97
C PRO A 92 16.32 -8.25 12.68
N PRO A 93 15.53 -8.87 13.58
CA PRO A 93 14.38 -8.23 14.23
C PRO A 93 14.72 -6.89 14.90
N GLU A 94 15.88 -6.80 15.53
CA GLU A 94 16.37 -5.60 16.21
C GLU A 94 16.64 -4.44 15.22
N ASP A 95 17.20 -4.75 14.05
CA ASP A 95 17.49 -3.77 13.01
C ASP A 95 16.21 -3.30 12.32
N ALA A 96 15.29 -4.22 12.03
CA ALA A 96 13.96 -3.89 11.51
C ALA A 96 13.19 -2.98 12.47
N SER A 97 13.19 -3.32 13.77
CA SER A 97 12.54 -2.53 14.81
C SER A 97 13.18 -1.15 14.97
N LEU A 98 14.52 -1.05 14.93
CA LEU A 98 15.22 0.23 14.96
C LEU A 98 14.88 1.08 13.74
N LEU A 99 14.91 0.50 12.54
CA LEU A 99 14.55 1.17 11.30
C LEU A 99 13.16 1.79 11.36
N LEU A 100 12.17 0.99 11.74
CA LEU A 100 10.78 1.42 11.83
C LEU A 100 10.59 2.56 12.84
N ARG A 101 11.26 2.50 14.00
CA ARG A 101 11.24 3.60 14.99
C ARG A 101 11.85 4.89 14.44
N CYS A 102 13.01 4.80 13.79
CA CYS A 102 13.65 5.96 13.17
C CYS A 102 12.75 6.57 12.08
N MET A 103 12.14 5.74 11.23
CA MET A 103 11.19 6.17 10.19
C MET A 103 9.99 6.90 10.80
N ALA A 104 9.39 6.34 11.85
CA ALA A 104 8.25 6.95 12.52
C ALA A 104 8.61 8.32 13.13
N GLN A 105 9.74 8.41 13.83
CA GLN A 105 10.20 9.66 14.47
C GLN A 105 10.51 10.76 13.44
N LEU A 106 11.19 10.41 12.35
CA LEU A 106 11.47 11.35 11.26
C LEU A 106 10.18 11.77 10.55
N GLY A 107 9.30 10.82 10.24
CA GLY A 107 8.02 11.11 9.56
C GLY A 107 7.11 12.02 10.37
N ILE A 108 7.02 11.84 11.69
CA ILE A 108 6.25 12.72 12.57
C ILE A 108 6.84 14.14 12.55
N HIS A 109 8.16 14.26 12.64
CA HIS A 109 8.83 15.55 12.61
C HIS A 109 8.64 16.28 11.27
N ASP A 110 8.82 15.58 10.14
CA ASP A 110 8.64 16.17 8.81
C ASP A 110 7.18 16.61 8.59
N THR A 111 6.22 15.83 9.08
CA THR A 111 4.79 16.20 9.07
C THR A 111 4.54 17.44 9.90
N PHE A 112 5.12 17.53 11.10
CA PHE A 112 5.02 18.70 11.97
C PHE A 112 5.59 19.95 11.28
N VAL A 113 6.77 19.85 10.65
CA VAL A 113 7.38 20.96 9.92
C VAL A 113 6.50 21.41 8.75
N ALA A 114 6.01 20.47 7.95
CA ALA A 114 5.12 20.78 6.83
C ALA A 114 3.82 21.44 7.30
N GLN A 115 3.22 20.95 8.38
CA GLN A 115 2.03 21.56 8.98
C GLN A 115 2.32 22.98 9.45
N LYS A 116 3.42 23.18 10.20
CA LYS A 116 3.85 24.50 10.68
C LYS A 116 4.10 25.49 9.53
N SER A 117 4.72 25.03 8.45
CA SER A 117 4.97 25.85 7.25
C SER A 117 3.71 26.18 6.47
N TYR A 118 2.69 25.32 6.48
CA TYR A 118 1.42 25.60 5.81
C TYR A 118 0.53 26.55 6.65
N SER A 119 0.60 26.43 7.97
CA SER A 119 -0.22 27.17 8.92
C SER A 119 0.26 28.61 9.17
N GLU A 120 0.77 29.34 8.18
CA GLU A 120 1.24 30.73 8.35
C GLU A 120 0.20 31.68 8.98
N ALA A 121 -1.09 31.32 8.94
CA ALA A 121 -2.21 32.04 9.56
C ALA A 121 -2.69 31.47 10.91
N VAL A 122 -2.28 30.27 11.32
CA VAL A 122 -2.70 29.63 12.59
C VAL A 122 -1.47 29.42 13.45
N GLN A 123 -1.39 30.10 14.60
CA GLN A 123 -0.30 29.85 15.53
C GLN A 123 -0.38 28.41 16.00
N MET A 124 0.71 27.63 15.84
CA MET A 124 0.74 26.21 16.22
C MET A 124 0.35 25.97 17.69
N GLY A 125 0.53 26.97 18.55
CA GLY A 125 0.04 26.97 19.93
C GLY A 125 -1.48 26.81 20.05
N ASP A 126 -2.25 27.42 19.14
CA ASP A 126 -3.72 27.30 19.11
C ASP A 126 -4.19 25.89 18.74
N LEU A 127 -3.32 25.12 18.07
CA LEU A 127 -3.53 23.71 17.74
C LEU A 127 -2.99 22.76 18.81
N GLY A 128 -2.55 23.29 19.96
CA GLY A 128 -2.05 22.50 21.09
C GLY A 128 -0.58 22.11 21.01
N PHE A 129 0.21 22.67 20.08
CA PHE A 129 1.64 22.40 19.98
C PHE A 129 2.45 23.45 20.75
N SER A 130 2.97 23.06 21.92
CA SER A 130 3.88 23.89 22.71
C SER A 130 5.29 23.94 22.12
N GLU A 131 6.05 25.00 22.44
CA GLU A 131 7.48 25.10 22.09
C GLU A 131 8.28 23.91 22.67
N GLU A 132 7.92 23.43 23.86
CA GLU A 132 8.53 22.24 24.46
C GLU A 132 8.31 20.99 23.58
N SER A 133 7.08 20.80 23.08
CA SER A 133 6.75 19.68 22.21
C SER A 133 7.53 19.74 20.90
N GLU A 134 7.68 20.93 20.32
CA GLU A 134 8.50 21.17 19.14
C GLU A 134 9.98 20.82 19.40
N GLN A 135 10.55 21.31 20.50
CA GLN A 135 11.95 21.02 20.85
C GLN A 135 12.18 19.52 21.08
N ARG A 136 11.23 18.84 21.73
CA ARG A 136 11.27 17.39 21.95
C ARG A 136 11.19 16.60 20.65
N LEU A 137 10.29 16.99 19.73
CA LEU A 137 10.20 16.39 18.39
C LEU A 137 11.49 16.58 17.61
N ALA A 138 12.04 17.79 17.59
CA ALA A 138 13.29 18.09 16.90
C ALA A 138 14.49 17.31 17.49
N ALA A 139 14.56 17.18 18.82
CA ALA A 139 15.59 16.37 19.48
C ALA A 139 15.45 14.88 19.15
N SER A 140 14.23 14.35 19.17
CA SER A 140 13.93 12.97 18.77
C SER A 140 14.34 12.70 17.32
N ALA A 141 13.99 13.61 16.40
CA ALA A 141 14.35 13.49 14.98
C ALA A 141 15.87 13.53 14.76
N ARG A 142 16.59 14.41 15.46
CA ARG A 142 18.07 14.43 15.41
C ARG A 142 18.68 13.13 15.91
N SER A 143 18.13 12.51 16.95
CA SER A 143 18.60 11.20 17.40
C SER A 143 18.32 10.12 16.37
N ALA A 144 17.08 10.04 15.88
CA ALA A 144 16.66 9.10 14.85
C ALA A 144 17.53 9.19 13.59
N ALA A 145 17.87 10.40 13.14
CA ALA A 145 18.73 10.62 11.97
C ALA A 145 20.15 10.07 12.17
N ARG A 146 20.71 10.19 13.40
CA ARG A 146 22.02 9.60 13.73
C ARG A 146 21.96 8.08 13.72
N ASP A 147 20.94 7.50 14.35
CA ASP A 147 20.74 6.05 14.42
C ASP A 147 20.53 5.46 13.03
N LEU A 148 19.71 6.10 12.21
CA LEU A 148 19.47 5.70 10.84
C LEU A 148 20.73 5.81 9.96
N LYS A 149 21.59 6.81 10.20
CA LYS A 149 22.88 6.91 9.50
C LYS A 149 23.85 5.80 9.90
N MET A 150 23.82 5.33 11.15
CA MET A 150 24.59 4.16 11.56
C MET A 150 24.01 2.89 10.94
N LEU A 151 22.69 2.75 10.96
CA LEU A 151 21.99 1.62 10.38
C LEU A 151 22.18 1.52 8.86
N SER A 152 22.18 2.64 8.14
CA SER A 152 22.39 2.65 6.68
C SER A 152 23.78 2.12 6.29
N ARG A 153 24.81 2.45 7.09
CA ARG A 153 26.17 1.90 6.92
C ARG A 153 26.19 0.41 7.23
N LYS A 154 25.54 -0.02 8.32
CA LYS A 154 25.43 -1.43 8.71
C LYS A 154 24.74 -2.27 7.63
N LEU A 155 23.66 -1.76 7.05
CA LEU A 155 22.84 -2.45 6.05
C LEU A 155 23.34 -2.27 4.61
N GLY A 156 24.45 -1.54 4.40
CA GLY A 156 25.07 -1.38 3.09
C GLY A 156 24.23 -0.60 2.08
N TRP A 157 23.42 0.36 2.53
CA TRP A 157 22.66 1.20 1.61
C TRP A 157 23.60 2.10 0.79
N PRO A 158 23.27 2.38 -0.49
CA PRO A 158 24.08 3.27 -1.31
C PRO A 158 24.24 4.63 -0.61
N GLU A 159 25.49 5.08 -0.43
CA GLU A 159 25.76 6.41 0.12
C GLU A 159 25.17 7.46 -0.84
N ARG A 160 23.99 7.97 -0.49
CA ARG A 160 23.33 9.08 -1.15
C ARG A 160 23.11 10.18 -0.11
N LYS A 161 22.79 11.39 -0.58
CA LYS A 161 22.33 12.50 0.30
C LYS A 161 21.12 12.11 1.16
N LEU A 162 20.40 11.04 0.81
CA LEU A 162 19.21 10.56 1.50
C LEU A 162 19.59 9.54 2.57
N VAL A 163 19.07 9.72 3.78
CA VAL A 163 19.29 8.83 4.93
C VAL A 163 18.46 7.53 4.82
N MET A 164 17.43 7.53 3.96
CA MET A 164 16.52 6.41 3.71
C MET A 164 16.70 5.79 2.31
N PRO A 165 16.56 4.47 2.15
CA PRO A 165 16.52 3.83 0.85
C PRO A 165 15.23 4.21 0.12
N THR A 166 15.31 4.34 -1.20
CA THR A 166 14.10 4.56 -2.01
C THR A 166 13.32 3.25 -2.14
N THR A 167 12.00 3.32 -2.26
CA THR A 167 11.18 2.12 -2.50
C THR A 167 11.61 1.35 -3.76
N LYS A 168 12.12 2.06 -4.78
CA LYS A 168 12.71 1.43 -5.98
C LYS A 168 13.97 0.63 -5.66
N TYR A 169 14.84 1.13 -4.78
CA TYR A 169 16.00 0.36 -4.32
C TYR A 169 15.55 -0.87 -3.53
N LEU A 170 14.58 -0.71 -2.63
CA LEU A 170 14.01 -1.83 -1.87
C LEU A 170 13.40 -2.88 -2.80
N ALA A 171 12.61 -2.46 -3.79
CA ALA A 171 12.03 -3.34 -4.80
C ALA A 171 13.09 -4.13 -5.57
N LYS A 172 14.28 -3.55 -5.80
CA LYS A 172 15.39 -4.26 -6.43
C LYS A 172 15.94 -5.35 -5.51
N VAL A 173 16.19 -5.04 -4.24
CA VAL A 173 16.78 -6.02 -3.30
C VAL A 173 15.78 -7.09 -2.84
N THR A 174 14.48 -6.82 -2.90
CA THR A 174 13.41 -7.79 -2.60
C THR A 174 12.85 -8.49 -3.83
N ASN A 175 13.49 -8.37 -5.00
CA ASN A 175 13.05 -9.00 -6.25
C ASN A 175 11.60 -8.64 -6.68
N ARG A 176 11.18 -7.40 -6.42
CA ARG A 176 9.87 -6.83 -6.78
C ARG A 176 9.94 -5.67 -7.78
N LEU A 177 11.10 -5.45 -8.39
CA LEU A 177 11.34 -4.27 -9.24
C LEU A 177 10.37 -4.18 -10.43
N GLU A 178 10.05 -5.30 -11.06
CA GLU A 178 9.14 -5.34 -12.20
C GLU A 178 7.71 -4.96 -11.79
N MET A 179 7.20 -5.57 -10.72
CA MET A 179 5.90 -5.24 -10.15
C MET A 179 5.83 -3.77 -9.71
N TYR A 180 6.89 -3.29 -9.05
CA TYR A 180 6.99 -1.89 -8.63
C TYR A 180 6.92 -0.95 -9.84
N ASN A 181 7.75 -1.17 -10.87
CA ASN A 181 7.74 -0.31 -12.06
C ASN A 181 6.38 -0.33 -12.75
N PHE A 182 5.76 -1.51 -12.90
CA PHE A 182 4.46 -1.67 -13.51
C PHE A 182 3.37 -0.88 -12.75
N LEU A 183 3.23 -1.14 -11.45
CA LEU A 183 2.20 -0.48 -10.63
C LEU A 183 2.49 1.01 -10.43
N TYR A 184 3.75 1.40 -10.33
CA TYR A 184 4.13 2.81 -10.28
C TYR A 184 3.68 3.55 -11.55
N HIS A 185 3.88 2.95 -12.73
CA HIS A 185 3.40 3.52 -13.98
C HIS A 185 1.88 3.64 -14.05
N ALA A 186 1.15 2.66 -13.52
CA ALA A 186 -0.31 2.68 -13.48
C ALA A 186 -0.87 3.75 -12.52
N THR A 187 -0.30 3.84 -11.32
CA THR A 187 -0.88 4.57 -10.19
C THR A 187 -0.41 6.03 -10.08
N SER A 188 0.84 6.33 -10.46
CA SER A 188 1.39 7.68 -10.37
C SER A 188 0.59 8.70 -11.18
N ARG A 189 0.00 8.27 -12.29
CA ARG A 189 -0.79 9.12 -13.19
C ARG A 189 -2.15 9.51 -12.62
N VAL A 190 -2.63 8.80 -11.60
CA VAL A 190 -3.94 9.06 -10.99
C VAL A 190 -3.83 10.07 -9.86
N VAL A 191 -2.68 10.13 -9.19
CA VAL A 191 -2.40 11.10 -8.12
C VAL A 191 -1.72 12.38 -8.61
N HIS A 192 -1.31 12.42 -9.88
CA HIS A 192 -0.71 13.58 -10.52
C HIS A 192 -1.54 14.03 -11.72
N PHE A 193 -1.42 15.30 -12.10
CA PHE A 193 -2.03 15.78 -13.35
C PHE A 193 -1.48 14.96 -14.53
N SER A 194 -2.39 14.31 -15.26
CA SER A 194 -2.07 13.43 -16.39
C SER A 194 -3.08 13.64 -17.50
N VAL A 195 -2.61 14.20 -18.63
CA VAL A 195 -3.46 14.37 -19.82
C VAL A 195 -3.97 13.02 -20.31
N THR A 196 -3.17 11.96 -20.24
CA THR A 196 -3.57 10.60 -20.64
C THR A 196 -4.75 10.09 -19.80
N GLU A 197 -4.77 10.32 -18.49
CA GLU A 197 -5.90 9.92 -17.64
C GLU A 197 -7.14 10.80 -17.91
N LEU A 198 -6.95 12.10 -18.14
CA LEU A 198 -8.05 12.98 -18.52
C LEU A 198 -8.67 12.58 -19.86
N MET A 199 -7.87 12.14 -20.83
CA MET A 199 -8.38 11.66 -22.12
C MET A 199 -9.12 10.33 -22.03
N ARG A 200 -8.92 9.53 -20.98
CA ARG A 200 -9.78 8.36 -20.70
C ARG A 200 -11.20 8.75 -20.29
N LEU A 201 -11.39 9.99 -19.84
CA LEU A 201 -12.72 10.55 -19.56
C LEU A 201 -13.41 11.04 -20.83
N VAL A 202 -12.71 11.08 -21.96
CA VAL A 202 -13.19 11.66 -23.23
C VAL A 202 -13.34 10.54 -24.25
N TRP A 203 -14.57 10.23 -24.65
CA TRP A 203 -14.84 9.14 -25.59
C TRP A 203 -15.94 9.50 -26.59
N GLY A 204 -15.75 9.11 -27.84
CA GLY A 204 -16.72 9.37 -28.91
C GLY A 204 -16.15 9.07 -30.29
N LYS A 205 -16.75 9.70 -31.31
CA LYS A 205 -16.40 9.62 -32.73
C LYS A 205 -16.25 11.03 -33.30
N PRO A 206 -15.64 11.22 -34.48
CA PRO A 206 -15.63 12.54 -35.14
C PRO A 206 -17.05 13.12 -35.24
N GLY A 207 -17.22 14.38 -34.84
CA GLY A 207 -18.51 15.07 -34.79
C GLY A 207 -19.32 14.89 -33.50
N GLU A 208 -18.94 13.95 -32.62
CA GLU A 208 -19.62 13.75 -31.33
C GLU A 208 -18.68 13.11 -30.30
N VAL A 209 -18.27 13.91 -29.32
CA VAL A 209 -17.41 13.47 -28.21
C VAL A 209 -18.15 13.67 -26.90
N ARG A 210 -18.07 12.68 -26.01
CA ARG A 210 -18.65 12.73 -24.67
C ARG A 210 -17.55 12.78 -23.62
N VAL A 211 -17.80 13.51 -22.54
CA VAL A 211 -16.94 13.53 -21.36
C VAL A 211 -17.69 12.88 -20.21
N ALA A 212 -17.17 11.79 -19.66
CA ALA A 212 -17.77 11.08 -18.54
C ALA A 212 -16.69 10.33 -17.73
N SER A 213 -16.90 10.20 -16.42
CA SER A 213 -15.97 9.47 -15.55
C SER A 213 -16.01 7.96 -15.78
N ASN A 214 -17.08 7.44 -16.40
CA ASN A 214 -17.40 6.02 -16.36
C ASN A 214 -16.98 5.18 -17.57
N PHE A 215 -16.27 5.77 -18.54
CA PHE A 215 -15.81 5.01 -19.69
C PHE A 215 -14.81 3.89 -19.32
N PHE A 216 -14.02 4.09 -18.27
CA PHE A 216 -12.99 3.14 -17.82
C PHE A 216 -13.24 2.58 -16.41
N ASP A 217 -14.35 2.89 -15.76
CA ASP A 217 -14.59 2.50 -14.36
C ASP A 217 -14.58 0.98 -14.16
N ARG A 218 -15.19 0.23 -15.10
CA ARG A 218 -15.14 -1.24 -15.06
C ARG A 218 -13.71 -1.76 -15.20
N TYR A 219 -12.96 -1.23 -16.16
CA TYR A 219 -11.59 -1.65 -16.42
C TYR A 219 -10.68 -1.37 -15.22
N TRP A 220 -10.78 -0.18 -14.62
CA TRP A 220 -10.02 0.13 -13.40
C TRP A 220 -10.46 -0.66 -12.19
N GLY A 221 -11.75 -1.02 -12.13
CA GLY A 221 -12.28 -1.95 -11.15
C GLY A 221 -11.60 -3.31 -11.28
N ASP A 222 -11.62 -3.89 -12.48
CA ASP A 222 -10.97 -5.18 -12.78
C ASP A 222 -9.46 -5.13 -12.48
N PHE A 223 -8.78 -4.08 -12.93
CA PHE A 223 -7.36 -3.88 -12.65
C PHE A 223 -7.06 -3.82 -11.15
N SER A 224 -7.84 -3.05 -10.41
CA SER A 224 -7.65 -2.87 -8.97
C SER A 224 -7.99 -4.12 -8.17
N LEU A 225 -9.05 -4.84 -8.55
CA LEU A 225 -9.43 -6.12 -7.93
C LEU A 225 -8.31 -7.16 -8.11
N TYR A 226 -7.80 -7.33 -9.33
CA TYR A 226 -6.71 -8.26 -9.60
C TYR A 226 -5.46 -7.91 -8.80
N TRP A 227 -4.91 -6.71 -9.00
CA TRP A 227 -3.63 -6.35 -8.40
C TRP A 227 -3.74 -6.16 -6.89
N GLY A 228 -4.84 -5.59 -6.40
CA GLY A 228 -5.10 -5.43 -4.97
C GLY A 228 -5.23 -6.77 -4.26
N GLY A 229 -6.02 -7.71 -4.81
CA GLY A 229 -6.15 -9.06 -4.26
C GLY A 229 -4.82 -9.83 -4.27
N TRP A 230 -4.06 -9.72 -5.36
CA TRP A 230 -2.79 -10.41 -5.53
C TRP A 230 -1.73 -9.90 -4.54
N ILE A 231 -1.61 -8.58 -4.40
CA ILE A 231 -0.70 -7.97 -3.42
C ILE A 231 -1.12 -8.35 -2.00
N TYR A 232 -2.42 -8.27 -1.69
CA TYR A 232 -2.93 -8.64 -0.36
C TYR A 232 -2.58 -10.08 0.02
N ALA A 233 -2.82 -11.03 -0.89
CA ALA A 233 -2.50 -12.43 -0.67
C ALA A 233 -0.99 -12.64 -0.43
N GLN A 234 -0.14 -11.99 -1.23
CA GLN A 234 1.31 -12.05 -1.03
C GLN A 234 1.76 -11.43 0.29
N THR A 235 1.20 -10.28 0.67
CA THR A 235 1.51 -9.65 1.96
C THR A 235 1.16 -10.55 3.12
N PHE A 236 -0.05 -11.13 3.10
CA PHE A 236 -0.48 -12.07 4.12
C PHE A 236 0.50 -13.24 4.25
N VAL A 237 0.89 -13.88 3.13
CA VAL A 237 1.84 -14.99 3.12
C VAL A 237 3.23 -14.56 3.61
N ALA A 238 3.72 -13.38 3.20
CA ALA A 238 5.05 -12.90 3.55
C ALA A 238 5.21 -12.61 5.05
N ILE A 239 4.20 -12.02 5.69
CA ILE A 239 4.29 -11.60 7.10
C ILE A 239 3.81 -12.66 8.08
N SER A 240 2.97 -13.61 7.66
CA SER A 240 2.36 -14.60 8.56
C SER A 240 3.39 -15.40 9.38
N PRO A 241 4.52 -15.87 8.83
CA PRO A 241 5.52 -16.62 9.58
C PRO A 241 6.31 -15.79 10.61
N VAL A 242 6.35 -14.46 10.45
CA VAL A 242 7.10 -13.56 11.35
C VAL A 242 6.23 -12.85 12.38
N LEU A 243 4.91 -12.91 12.20
CA LEU A 243 3.92 -12.45 13.19
C LEU A 243 3.82 -13.48 14.31
N THR A 244 4.63 -13.31 15.35
CA THR A 244 4.75 -14.29 16.45
C THR A 244 3.90 -13.94 17.67
N ASP A 245 3.38 -12.71 17.74
CA ASP A 245 2.54 -12.23 18.83
C ASP A 245 1.05 -12.60 18.66
N MET A 246 0.72 -13.33 17.59
CA MET A 246 -0.61 -13.86 17.29
C MET A 246 -0.52 -15.12 16.45
N SER A 247 -1.55 -15.97 16.54
CA SER A 247 -1.70 -17.07 15.58
C SER A 247 -2.13 -16.50 14.23
N THR A 248 -1.40 -16.88 13.18
CA THR A 248 -1.69 -16.55 11.77
C THR A 248 -2.22 -17.76 11.00
N ASP A 249 -2.47 -18.87 11.68
CA ASP A 249 -2.95 -20.10 11.08
C ASP A 249 -4.39 -19.94 10.61
N LEU A 250 -4.60 -20.20 9.32
CA LEU A 250 -5.93 -20.38 8.76
C LEU A 250 -6.45 -21.75 9.16
N ARG A 251 -7.70 -21.80 9.63
CA ARG A 251 -8.43 -23.07 9.79
C ARG A 251 -8.55 -23.75 8.42
N GLN A 252 -8.77 -25.06 8.41
CA GLN A 252 -8.87 -25.82 7.16
C GLN A 252 -9.85 -25.23 6.14
N GLU A 253 -11.03 -24.77 6.59
CA GLU A 253 -12.02 -24.10 5.74
C GLU A 253 -11.57 -22.70 5.26
N GLU A 254 -10.91 -21.94 6.14
CA GLU A 254 -10.36 -20.62 5.82
C GLU A 254 -9.23 -20.75 4.79
N LEU A 255 -8.36 -21.76 4.94
CA LEU A 255 -7.27 -22.07 4.02
C LEU A 255 -7.81 -22.50 2.65
N ALA A 256 -8.78 -23.43 2.62
CA ALA A 256 -9.41 -23.84 1.37
C ALA A 256 -10.09 -22.66 0.65
N THR A 257 -10.72 -21.76 1.42
CA THR A 257 -11.30 -20.51 0.87
C THR A 257 -10.22 -19.59 0.32
N PHE A 258 -9.10 -19.42 1.02
CA PHE A 258 -7.97 -18.60 0.59
C PHE A 258 -7.36 -19.12 -0.72
N GLU A 259 -7.07 -20.42 -0.79
CA GLU A 259 -6.50 -21.06 -1.98
C GLU A 259 -7.44 -20.97 -3.19
N ALA A 260 -8.73 -21.24 -2.98
CA ALA A 260 -9.74 -21.09 -4.02
C ALA A 260 -9.83 -19.63 -4.50
N ALA A 261 -9.78 -18.67 -3.58
CA ALA A 261 -9.83 -17.24 -3.89
C ALA A 261 -8.63 -16.79 -4.72
N VAL A 262 -7.40 -17.21 -4.36
CA VAL A 262 -6.19 -16.94 -5.15
C VAL A 262 -6.33 -17.55 -6.55
N LYS A 263 -6.75 -18.82 -6.64
CA LYS A 263 -6.94 -19.49 -7.93
C LYS A 263 -7.95 -18.77 -8.83
N THR A 264 -9.08 -18.35 -8.27
CA THR A 264 -10.09 -17.56 -8.98
C THR A 264 -9.53 -16.20 -9.42
N LEU A 265 -8.74 -15.54 -8.59
CA LEU A 265 -8.16 -14.23 -8.92
C LEU A 265 -7.20 -14.32 -10.12
N VAL A 266 -6.39 -15.37 -10.20
CA VAL A 266 -5.34 -15.50 -11.22
C VAL A 266 -5.78 -16.23 -12.49
N SER A 267 -6.99 -16.81 -12.53
CA SER A 267 -7.43 -17.65 -13.65
C SER A 267 -7.53 -16.91 -14.99
N GLY A 268 -7.76 -15.59 -14.96
CA GLY A 268 -7.82 -14.74 -16.16
C GLY A 268 -6.48 -14.15 -16.61
N GLY A 269 -5.40 -14.39 -15.86
CA GLY A 269 -4.13 -13.68 -16.04
C GLY A 269 -4.18 -12.23 -15.54
N GLY A 270 -3.03 -11.56 -15.58
CA GLY A 270 -2.90 -10.19 -15.10
C GLY A 270 -3.62 -9.16 -15.98
N VAL A 271 -4.33 -8.23 -15.36
CA VAL A 271 -4.98 -7.12 -16.06
C VAL A 271 -3.91 -6.07 -16.42
N PRO A 272 -3.76 -5.69 -17.71
CA PRO A 272 -2.72 -4.74 -18.16
C PRO A 272 -3.04 -3.29 -17.77
N ILE A 273 -2.13 -2.34 -18.02
CA ILE A 273 -2.37 -0.90 -17.78
C ILE A 273 -3.19 -0.25 -18.91
N LEU A 274 -3.00 -0.74 -20.13
CA LEU A 274 -3.66 -0.26 -21.34
C LEU A 274 -4.50 -1.38 -21.92
N THR A 275 -5.69 -1.02 -22.37
CA THR A 275 -6.51 -1.88 -23.22
C THR A 275 -5.97 -1.88 -24.65
N GLN A 276 -6.26 -2.96 -25.38
CA GLN A 276 -5.99 -3.01 -26.83
C GLN A 276 -6.71 -1.88 -27.58
N ALA A 277 -7.94 -1.54 -27.18
CA ALA A 277 -8.72 -0.47 -27.80
C ALA A 277 -8.05 0.90 -27.68
N GLU A 278 -7.44 1.21 -26.54
CA GLU A 278 -6.66 2.45 -26.35
C GLU A 278 -5.43 2.49 -27.26
N VAL A 279 -4.69 1.38 -27.34
CA VAL A 279 -3.50 1.30 -28.20
C VAL A 279 -3.88 1.50 -29.65
N MET A 280 -4.95 0.86 -30.13
CA MET A 280 -5.38 0.97 -31.53
C MET A 280 -5.84 2.39 -31.89
N ARG A 281 -6.43 3.14 -30.97
CA ARG A 281 -6.83 4.54 -31.21
C ARG A 281 -5.66 5.48 -31.40
N ALA A 282 -4.52 5.23 -30.75
CA ALA A 282 -3.34 6.08 -30.89
C ALA A 282 -2.77 6.12 -32.32
N PHE A 283 -3.15 5.15 -33.17
CA PHE A 283 -2.72 5.05 -34.57
C PHE A 283 -3.80 5.48 -35.58
N GLN A 284 -4.96 5.95 -35.11
CA GLN A 284 -6.07 6.39 -35.97
C GLN A 284 -6.13 7.92 -36.16
N SER A 285 -5.09 8.64 -35.72
CA SER A 285 -4.90 10.08 -35.93
C SER A 285 -4.21 10.38 -37.25
#